data_AF-A0AAV1HT12-F1
#
_entry.id   AF-A0AAV1HT12-F1
#
_cell.length_a   1.000
_cell.length_b   1.000
_cell.length_c   1.000
_cell.angle_alpha   90.00
_cell.angle_beta   90.00
_cell.angle_gamma   90.00
#
_symmetry.space_group_name_H-M   'P 1'
#
loop_
_entity.id
_entity.type
_entity.pdbx_description
1 polymer ?
#
loop_
_entity_poly.entity_id
_entity_poly.type
_entity_poly.pdbx_seq_one_letter_code
_entity_poly.pdbx_strand_id
1 'polypeptide(L)'
;MAAMRAALAISLGVLSLACFAVADTQFYQDASFLELAKYNPFPDLPFAGNGTCGETLKNEDGTITVKCLGPAHSLKPGETINVMMYLENPYKIPGNVEVLNLTSQLVDGENRPVPLSDVYVHHYVSSSAFLLGNGAELRGSFTRQPVKAPYALVIDTAKLTNDTIRYTNIQLINTIGVAEEDKRECLECWCKDKKDHGSFFCCKNCPAKDGPAVDYHLEYAVTYRPIAKDDTKTKKVEFIGFDITGGEIEYDILASQGPNTTLRKTYDAVIDDRCPQKKPFEVVRCIAHQHVGSQCMYMYNLDKDELICKSCPVYGTEPGVPGNEEGYVVKMTDGDPSPPYVVEPGTRIRLVSDYSAAERRLGVMGLMSVWVGGLDKPCTGQFGASAMASMPMPATAAIEHPLKSGIYVA
;
A
#
# COMPACT_ATOMS: atom_id res chain seq x y z
N MET A 1 73.95 18.15 -12.29
CA MET A 1 73.66 18.49 -13.70
C MET A 1 72.84 17.35 -14.26
N ALA A 2 71.53 17.57 -14.38
CA ALA A 2 70.85 17.84 -15.65
C ALA A 2 70.62 16.52 -16.43
N ALA A 3 69.40 15.96 -16.43
CA ALA A 3 68.29 16.30 -17.35
C ALA A 3 68.66 15.92 -18.81
N MET A 4 67.88 15.24 -19.65
CA MET A 4 66.44 14.97 -19.72
C MET A 4 66.19 14.09 -20.98
N ARG A 5 64.98 13.50 -21.08
CA ARG A 5 64.25 12.96 -22.27
C ARG A 5 64.49 11.48 -22.62
N ALA A 6 63.50 10.68 -23.04
CA ALA A 6 62.03 10.67 -23.00
C ALA A 6 61.60 9.34 -23.67
N ALA A 7 60.57 8.63 -23.17
CA ALA A 7 59.54 7.93 -23.98
C ALA A 7 58.58 7.09 -23.11
N LEU A 8 57.32 7.53 -23.07
CA LEU A 8 56.06 6.79 -23.27
C LEU A 8 55.85 5.41 -22.61
N ALA A 9 54.92 5.33 -21.65
CA ALA A 9 53.92 4.25 -21.54
C ALA A 9 52.76 4.65 -20.61
N ILE A 10 51.59 4.14 -20.95
CA ILE A 10 50.24 4.47 -20.50
C ILE A 10 49.89 3.78 -19.17
N SER A 11 49.20 4.46 -18.25
CA SER A 11 48.08 3.90 -17.46
C SER A 11 47.46 4.97 -16.55
N LEU A 12 46.20 5.31 -16.82
CA LEU A 12 45.29 6.05 -15.95
C LEU A 12 44.49 5.06 -15.10
N GLY A 13 44.20 5.46 -13.86
CA GLY A 13 43.25 4.81 -12.94
C GLY A 13 43.89 4.65 -11.56
N VAL A 14 43.29 5.00 -10.43
CA VAL A 14 41.91 5.32 -10.05
C VAL A 14 42.02 6.11 -8.74
N LEU A 15 41.36 7.27 -8.63
CA LEU A 15 41.09 7.89 -7.33
C LEU A 15 39.62 8.33 -7.33
N SER A 16 38.74 7.40 -6.97
CA SER A 16 37.33 7.69 -6.73
C SER A 16 37.16 8.18 -5.30
N LEU A 17 36.72 9.42 -5.17
CA LEU A 17 36.29 10.06 -3.93
C LEU A 17 35.07 9.28 -3.39
N ALA A 18 35.20 8.75 -2.17
CA ALA A 18 34.10 8.13 -1.45
C ALA A 18 33.06 9.20 -1.06
N CYS A 19 31.98 9.30 -1.83
CA CYS A 19 30.72 9.86 -1.34
C CYS A 19 30.00 8.74 -0.57
N PHE A 20 29.83 8.93 0.74
CA PHE A 20 28.88 8.15 1.53
C PHE A 20 27.46 8.41 0.98
N ALA A 21 26.95 7.46 0.19
CA ALA A 21 25.54 7.43 -0.14
C ALA A 21 24.77 6.99 1.12
N VAL A 22 24.06 7.93 1.73
CA VAL A 22 23.05 7.64 2.74
C VAL A 22 21.93 6.90 2.01
N ALA A 23 21.68 5.64 2.35
CA ALA A 23 20.60 4.86 1.75
C ALA A 23 19.25 5.49 2.09
N ASP A 24 18.54 5.95 1.06
CA ASP A 24 17.16 6.42 1.16
C ASP A 24 16.27 5.27 1.65
N THR A 25 15.44 5.56 2.66
CA THR A 25 14.69 4.58 3.45
C THR A 25 13.22 4.95 3.46
N GLN A 26 12.41 4.39 2.57
CA GLN A 26 10.96 4.62 2.53
C GLN A 26 10.15 3.38 2.11
N PHE A 27 8.88 3.39 2.50
CA PHE A 27 7.88 2.32 2.45
C PHE A 27 7.68 1.75 1.02
N TYR A 28 7.42 0.44 0.93
CA TYR A 28 7.50 -0.42 -0.29
C TYR A 28 8.90 -0.70 -0.90
N GLN A 29 10.00 -0.05 -0.50
CA GLN A 29 11.29 -0.15 -1.23
C GLN A 29 12.16 -1.40 -0.90
N ASP A 30 12.09 -2.47 -1.72
CA ASP A 30 13.33 -3.09 -2.21
C ASP A 30 13.99 -2.03 -3.11
N ALA A 31 15.32 -2.00 -3.21
CA ALA A 31 16.01 -1.16 -4.19
C ALA A 31 15.43 -1.35 -5.61
N SER A 32 14.87 -2.54 -5.89
CA SER A 32 14.11 -2.82 -7.12
C SER A 32 12.81 -2.02 -7.26
N PHE A 33 11.96 -1.88 -6.22
CA PHE A 33 10.76 -1.04 -6.28
C PHE A 33 11.11 0.46 -6.28
N LEU A 34 12.21 0.84 -5.61
CA LEU A 34 12.75 2.20 -5.62
C LEU A 34 13.19 2.60 -7.04
N GLU A 35 13.93 1.72 -7.72
CA GLU A 35 14.29 1.88 -9.14
C GLU A 35 13.06 1.78 -10.06
N LEU A 36 12.13 0.85 -9.84
CA LEU A 36 10.88 0.75 -10.60
C LEU A 36 9.97 1.97 -10.40
N ALA A 37 9.94 2.61 -9.23
CA ALA A 37 9.18 3.85 -9.01
C ALA A 37 9.75 5.05 -9.80
N LYS A 38 11.04 5.02 -10.16
CA LYS A 38 11.61 5.95 -11.15
C LYS A 38 11.16 5.62 -12.58
N TYR A 39 10.76 4.37 -12.82
CA TYR A 39 10.33 3.81 -14.10
C TYR A 39 8.95 3.17 -13.97
N ASN A 40 7.92 3.92 -13.57
CA ASN A 40 6.52 3.46 -13.40
C ASN A 40 6.38 1.92 -13.26
N PRO A 41 6.31 1.33 -12.05
CA PRO A 41 6.31 -0.14 -11.86
C PRO A 41 5.19 -0.85 -12.62
N PHE A 42 4.18 -0.10 -13.07
CA PHE A 42 3.15 -0.53 -13.99
C PHE A 42 3.12 0.40 -15.20
N PRO A 43 4.08 0.29 -16.15
CA PRO A 43 4.21 1.23 -17.27
C PRO A 43 2.93 1.31 -18.14
N ASP A 44 2.09 0.28 -18.04
CA ASP A 44 0.83 0.15 -18.76
C ASP A 44 -0.39 0.76 -18.04
N LEU A 45 -0.26 1.20 -16.78
CA LEU A 45 -1.38 1.85 -16.06
C LEU A 45 -1.48 3.34 -16.43
N PRO A 46 -2.70 3.87 -16.65
CA PRO A 46 -2.90 5.29 -16.92
C PRO A 46 -2.51 6.14 -15.71
N PHE A 47 -1.99 7.34 -15.98
CA PHE A 47 -1.74 8.34 -14.94
C PHE A 47 -2.88 9.37 -14.90
N ALA A 48 -3.57 9.46 -13.76
CA ALA A 48 -4.75 10.29 -13.56
C ALA A 48 -4.44 11.74 -13.17
N GLY A 49 -3.18 12.06 -12.84
CA GLY A 49 -2.76 13.41 -12.48
C GLY A 49 -2.42 13.57 -11.00
N ASN A 50 -2.53 14.82 -10.53
CA ASN A 50 -2.08 15.22 -9.21
C ASN A 50 -3.30 15.59 -8.35
N GLY A 51 -3.25 15.21 -7.07
CA GLY A 51 -4.18 15.69 -6.07
C GLY A 51 -3.91 17.14 -5.66
N THR A 52 -4.73 17.63 -4.74
CA THR A 52 -4.60 18.96 -4.14
C THR A 52 -4.81 18.88 -2.63
N CYS A 53 -4.27 19.84 -1.89
CA CYS A 53 -4.58 20.01 -0.47
C CYS A 53 -5.19 21.40 -0.25
N GLY A 54 -6.19 21.46 0.62
CA GLY A 54 -6.78 22.70 1.09
C GLY A 54 -5.88 23.44 2.08
N GLU A 55 -6.47 24.48 2.70
CA GLU A 55 -5.79 25.28 3.71
C GLU A 55 -5.48 24.49 4.98
N THR A 56 -4.49 24.97 5.72
CA THR A 56 -4.07 24.40 6.99
C THR A 56 -4.96 24.89 8.13
N LEU A 57 -5.63 23.96 8.82
CA LEU A 57 -6.38 24.25 10.04
C LEU A 57 -5.47 24.06 11.26
N LYS A 58 -5.32 25.10 12.07
CA LYS A 58 -4.66 25.03 13.39
C LYS A 58 -5.72 24.82 14.46
N ASN A 59 -5.64 23.71 15.18
CA ASN A 59 -6.56 23.37 16.25
C ASN A 59 -6.15 24.05 17.57
N GLU A 60 -7.10 24.19 18.50
CA GLU A 60 -6.87 24.84 19.81
C GLU A 60 -5.81 24.11 20.66
N ASP A 61 -5.66 22.80 20.47
CA ASP A 61 -4.68 21.95 21.14
C ASP A 61 -3.26 22.06 20.53
N GLY A 62 -3.07 22.92 19.53
CA GLY A 62 -1.80 23.13 18.84
C GLY A 62 -1.50 22.11 17.74
N THR A 63 -2.41 21.17 17.46
CA THR A 63 -2.30 20.26 16.33
C THR A 63 -2.68 20.95 15.02
N ILE A 64 -2.25 20.36 13.91
CA ILE A 64 -2.46 20.87 12.55
C ILE A 64 -3.23 19.82 11.76
N THR A 65 -4.33 20.22 11.12
CA THR A 65 -5.11 19.36 10.21
C THR A 65 -5.08 19.91 8.80
N VAL A 66 -4.81 19.03 7.83
CA VAL A 66 -4.84 19.35 6.40
C VAL A 66 -5.68 18.31 5.68
N LYS A 67 -6.67 18.77 4.91
CA LYS A 67 -7.55 17.95 4.08
C LYS A 67 -7.14 18.07 2.62
N CYS A 68 -7.14 16.95 1.91
CA CYS A 68 -6.66 16.84 0.54
C CYS A 68 -7.58 15.94 -0.29
N LEU A 69 -7.53 16.12 -1.61
CA LEU A 69 -8.28 15.35 -2.59
C LEU A 69 -7.31 14.80 -3.64
N GLY A 70 -7.48 13.54 -4.02
CA GLY A 70 -6.89 12.99 -5.25
C GLY A 70 -7.49 13.66 -6.50
N PRO A 71 -6.90 13.43 -7.69
CA PRO A 71 -7.50 13.84 -8.94
C PRO A 71 -8.89 13.22 -9.14
N ALA A 72 -9.71 13.84 -10.01
CA ALA A 72 -11.04 13.34 -10.32
C ALA A 72 -10.97 12.04 -11.16
N HIS A 73 -11.85 11.11 -10.86
CA HIS A 73 -12.05 9.87 -11.59
C HIS A 73 -13.49 9.77 -12.09
N SER A 74 -13.70 10.08 -13.37
CA SER A 74 -15.04 10.05 -13.98
C SER A 74 -15.40 8.62 -14.38
N LEU A 75 -16.45 8.06 -13.77
CA LEU A 75 -16.90 6.68 -14.02
C LEU A 75 -18.40 6.64 -14.33
N LYS A 76 -18.77 5.92 -15.38
CA LYS A 76 -20.16 5.49 -15.64
C LYS A 76 -20.51 4.24 -14.82
N PRO A 77 -21.81 3.93 -14.68
CA PRO A 77 -22.28 2.66 -14.14
C PRO A 77 -21.52 1.46 -14.73
N GLY A 78 -20.98 0.59 -13.87
CA GLY A 78 -20.23 -0.59 -14.25
C GLY A 78 -18.78 -0.36 -14.68
N GLU A 79 -18.32 0.89 -14.86
CA GLU A 79 -16.94 1.13 -15.26
C GLU A 79 -15.96 0.84 -14.12
N THR A 80 -14.81 0.26 -14.47
CA THR A 80 -13.70 0.07 -13.54
C THR A 80 -12.49 0.87 -13.99
N ILE A 81 -11.71 1.35 -13.03
CA ILE A 81 -10.41 1.95 -13.30
C ILE A 81 -9.36 1.33 -12.41
N ASN A 82 -8.15 1.27 -12.93
CA ASN A 82 -6.93 1.01 -12.19
C ASN A 82 -5.91 2.03 -12.70
N VAL A 83 -5.57 3.03 -11.89
CA VAL A 83 -4.78 4.19 -12.32
C VAL A 83 -3.75 4.59 -11.29
N MET A 84 -2.69 5.24 -11.76
CA MET A 84 -1.69 5.87 -10.92
C MET A 84 -1.99 7.36 -10.74
N MET A 85 -1.67 7.93 -9.59
CA MET A 85 -1.83 9.34 -9.27
C MET A 85 -0.74 9.82 -8.30
N TYR A 86 -0.49 11.12 -8.24
CA TYR A 86 0.28 11.71 -7.15
C TYR A 86 -0.67 12.28 -6.10
N LEU A 87 -0.46 11.91 -4.84
CA LEU A 87 -1.12 12.58 -3.72
C LEU A 87 -0.36 13.85 -3.36
N GLU A 88 -1.11 14.90 -3.02
CA GLU A 88 -0.52 16.15 -2.55
C GLU A 88 0.11 15.98 -1.14
N ASN A 89 1.13 16.78 -0.80
CA ASN A 89 1.84 16.67 0.47
C ASN A 89 1.03 17.45 1.53
N PRO A 90 0.43 16.79 2.54
CA PRO A 90 -0.37 17.48 3.54
C PRO A 90 0.49 18.23 4.56
N TYR A 91 1.80 17.95 4.66
CA TYR A 91 2.66 18.52 5.68
C TYR A 91 3.28 19.83 5.22
N LYS A 92 2.69 20.96 5.63
CA LYS A 92 3.10 22.31 5.22
C LYS A 92 4.16 22.94 6.14
N ILE A 93 4.88 22.13 6.92
CA ILE A 93 5.95 22.59 7.83
C ILE A 93 7.22 21.76 7.63
N PRO A 94 8.42 22.36 7.80
CA PRO A 94 9.67 21.61 7.73
C PRO A 94 9.96 20.84 9.03
N GLY A 95 10.60 19.68 8.90
CA GLY A 95 11.11 18.89 10.03
C GLY A 95 10.33 17.59 10.27
N ASN A 96 10.50 17.02 11.45
CA ASN A 96 9.78 15.81 11.83
C ASN A 96 8.41 16.17 12.39
N VAL A 97 7.41 15.40 11.98
CA VAL A 97 6.05 15.50 12.51
C VAL A 97 5.57 14.15 13.00
N GLU A 98 4.78 14.18 14.07
CA GLU A 98 4.06 13.04 14.59
C GLU A 98 2.65 13.04 13.97
N VAL A 99 2.29 11.94 13.32
CA VAL A 99 0.93 11.73 12.79
C VAL A 99 0.04 11.23 13.91
N LEU A 100 -0.99 12.01 14.22
CA LEU A 100 -1.95 11.73 15.29
C LEU A 100 -3.22 11.10 14.74
N ASN A 101 -3.61 11.48 13.53
CA ASN A 101 -4.77 10.93 12.85
C ASN A 101 -4.59 10.99 11.33
N LEU A 102 -5.13 10.00 10.65
CA LEU A 102 -5.25 9.96 9.19
C LEU A 102 -6.62 9.43 8.84
N THR A 103 -7.36 10.20 8.05
CA THR A 103 -8.64 9.83 7.47
C THR A 103 -8.49 9.63 5.97
N SER A 104 -9.25 8.70 5.40
CA SER A 104 -9.32 8.48 3.96
C SER A 104 -10.69 7.94 3.56
N GLN A 105 -11.28 8.49 2.52
CA GLN A 105 -12.59 8.08 2.02
C GLN A 105 -12.77 8.40 0.54
N LEU A 106 -13.72 7.72 -0.10
CA LEU A 106 -14.15 8.08 -1.45
C LEU A 106 -15.29 9.09 -1.36
N VAL A 107 -15.17 10.20 -2.09
CA VAL A 107 -16.22 11.22 -2.21
C VAL A 107 -16.58 11.44 -3.68
N ASP A 108 -17.79 11.93 -3.95
CA ASP A 108 -18.21 12.35 -5.28
C ASP A 108 -17.72 13.78 -5.62
N GLY A 109 -18.04 14.27 -6.82
CA GLY A 109 -17.70 15.62 -7.28
C GLY A 109 -18.32 16.77 -6.46
N GLU A 110 -19.28 16.48 -5.57
CA GLU A 110 -19.85 17.43 -4.61
C GLU A 110 -19.22 17.28 -3.20
N ASN A 111 -18.17 16.46 -3.08
CA ASN A 111 -17.49 16.07 -1.83
C ASN A 111 -18.39 15.32 -0.84
N ARG A 112 -19.41 14.60 -1.32
CA ARG A 112 -20.24 13.73 -0.47
C ARG A 112 -19.61 12.34 -0.37
N PRO A 113 -19.55 11.74 0.83
CA PRO A 113 -19.09 10.35 0.98
C PRO A 113 -19.95 9.40 0.14
N VAL A 114 -19.30 8.50 -0.60
CA VAL A 114 -19.94 7.56 -1.52
C VAL A 114 -19.91 6.16 -0.91
N PRO A 115 -21.01 5.41 -0.73
CA PRO A 115 -20.98 4.10 -0.08
C PRO A 115 -20.26 3.03 -0.94
N LEU A 116 -19.68 2.00 -0.29
CA LEU A 116 -19.00 0.88 -0.99
C LEU A 116 -19.93 0.08 -1.92
N SER A 117 -21.24 0.13 -1.66
CA SER A 117 -22.27 -0.48 -2.50
C SER A 117 -22.44 0.21 -3.86
N ASP A 118 -22.03 1.47 -3.95
CA ASP A 118 -22.12 2.29 -5.16
C ASP A 118 -20.79 2.28 -5.91
N VAL A 119 -19.69 2.55 -5.20
CA VAL A 119 -18.33 2.44 -5.74
C VAL A 119 -17.45 1.72 -4.74
N TYR A 120 -17.07 0.51 -5.13
CA TYR A 120 -16.16 -0.30 -4.36
C TYR A 120 -14.72 0.15 -4.59
N VAL A 121 -14.01 0.44 -3.51
CA VAL A 121 -12.57 0.73 -3.53
C VAL A 121 -11.86 -0.60 -3.34
N HIS A 122 -11.41 -1.22 -4.44
CA HIS A 122 -10.73 -2.52 -4.37
C HIS A 122 -9.42 -2.37 -3.59
N HIS A 123 -8.58 -1.43 -4.00
CA HIS A 123 -7.44 -0.96 -3.22
C HIS A 123 -7.04 0.45 -3.64
N TYR A 124 -6.32 1.13 -2.77
CA TYR A 124 -5.37 2.17 -3.13
C TYR A 124 -4.07 1.92 -2.38
N VAL A 125 -2.95 2.00 -3.09
CA VAL A 125 -1.62 1.69 -2.55
C VAL A 125 -0.70 2.86 -2.81
N SER A 126 -0.22 3.51 -1.76
CA SER A 126 0.72 4.62 -1.86
C SER A 126 2.14 4.19 -1.50
N SER A 127 3.13 4.79 -2.18
CA SER A 127 4.52 4.81 -1.72
C SER A 127 4.75 5.75 -0.53
N SER A 128 3.75 6.58 -0.18
CA SER A 128 3.89 7.56 0.90
C SER A 128 3.88 6.89 2.28
N ALA A 129 4.75 7.37 3.16
CA ALA A 129 4.82 6.90 4.55
C ALA A 129 3.58 7.27 5.38
N PHE A 130 2.72 8.16 4.88
CA PHE A 130 1.55 8.64 5.60
C PHE A 130 0.25 7.98 5.19
N LEU A 131 0.09 7.54 3.93
CA LEU A 131 -1.09 6.80 3.48
C LEU A 131 -0.68 5.40 3.03
N LEU A 132 -0.58 4.45 3.96
CA LEU A 132 -0.21 3.08 3.60
C LEU A 132 -1.30 2.44 2.73
N GLY A 133 -0.98 1.42 1.93
CA GLY A 133 -1.94 0.79 1.04
C GLY A 133 -3.08 0.10 1.79
N ASN A 134 -4.31 0.36 1.37
CA ASN A 134 -5.55 -0.12 1.99
C ASN A 134 -6.68 -0.21 0.94
N GLY A 135 -7.73 -0.97 1.22
CA GLY A 135 -8.93 -1.10 0.39
C GLY A 135 -10.20 -0.65 1.12
N ALA A 136 -11.28 -1.38 0.90
CA ALA A 136 -12.59 -1.16 1.53
C ALA A 136 -12.54 -1.12 3.07
N GLU A 137 -11.58 -1.80 3.67
CA GLU A 137 -11.43 -1.98 5.11
C GLU A 137 -10.91 -0.75 5.88
N LEU A 138 -10.79 0.42 5.25
CA LEU A 138 -10.55 1.68 5.95
C LEU A 138 -11.76 2.64 5.98
N ARG A 139 -12.89 2.23 5.40
CA ARG A 139 -14.10 3.05 5.29
C ARG A 139 -14.70 3.44 6.64
N GLY A 140 -14.78 2.53 7.60
CA GLY A 140 -15.57 2.68 8.82
C GLY A 140 -14.80 3.24 10.03
N SER A 141 -13.47 3.22 10.01
CA SER A 141 -12.72 3.92 11.05
C SER A 141 -12.59 5.40 10.74
N PHE A 142 -12.49 5.76 9.44
CA PHE A 142 -11.99 7.05 8.95
C PHE A 142 -10.78 7.58 9.73
N THR A 143 -10.12 6.79 10.58
CA THR A 143 -9.14 7.26 11.57
C THR A 143 -8.21 6.12 11.89
N ARG A 144 -7.01 6.22 11.33
CA ARG A 144 -5.86 5.39 11.67
C ARG A 144 -5.36 5.82 13.06
N GLN A 145 -5.96 5.26 14.12
CA GLN A 145 -5.73 5.65 15.52
C GLN A 145 -4.22 5.73 15.82
N PRO A 146 -3.76 6.65 16.67
CA PRO A 146 -2.35 6.71 17.03
C PRO A 146 -1.94 5.42 17.75
N VAL A 147 -0.69 5.02 17.57
CA VAL A 147 -0.06 4.01 18.44
C VAL A 147 0.10 4.57 19.85
N LYS A 148 0.12 3.70 20.86
CA LYS A 148 0.28 4.14 22.25
C LYS A 148 1.68 4.73 22.46
N ALA A 149 1.76 5.81 23.23
CA ALA A 149 3.04 6.37 23.67
C ALA A 149 3.91 5.28 24.35
N PRO A 150 5.24 5.33 24.18
CA PRO A 150 6.02 6.39 23.52
C PRO A 150 6.11 6.28 21.99
N TYR A 151 5.41 5.33 21.36
CA TYR A 151 5.53 5.10 19.92
C TYR A 151 4.74 6.12 19.10
N ALA A 152 5.26 6.49 17.93
CA ALA A 152 4.58 7.37 16.98
C ALA A 152 4.97 7.09 15.52
N LEU A 153 4.02 7.29 14.61
CA LEU A 153 4.34 7.42 13.19
C LEU A 153 4.99 8.80 12.96
N VAL A 154 6.31 8.77 12.73
CA VAL A 154 7.11 9.98 12.48
C VAL A 154 7.39 10.13 11.00
N ILE A 155 7.02 11.29 10.46
CA ILE A 155 7.25 11.67 9.07
C ILE A 155 8.30 12.78 9.02
N ASP A 156 9.37 12.55 8.26
CA ASP A 156 10.35 13.57 7.90
C ASP A 156 9.85 14.30 6.65
N THR A 157 9.36 15.53 6.83
CA THR A 157 8.71 16.28 5.75
C THR A 157 9.69 16.72 4.68
N ALA A 158 11.00 16.79 4.97
CA ALA A 158 12.02 17.09 3.97
C ALA A 158 12.12 15.98 2.92
N LYS A 159 11.75 14.75 3.28
CA LYS A 159 11.73 13.60 2.37
C LYS A 159 10.45 13.50 1.54
N LEU A 160 9.52 14.45 1.62
CA LEU A 160 8.28 14.44 0.82
C LEU A 160 8.33 15.44 -0.36
N THR A 161 9.53 15.87 -0.73
CA THR A 161 9.77 16.87 -1.78
C THR A 161 9.73 16.29 -3.19
N ASN A 162 9.82 14.96 -3.35
CA ASN A 162 9.69 14.28 -4.64
C ASN A 162 8.30 13.65 -4.79
N ASP A 163 7.66 13.88 -5.93
CA ASP A 163 6.34 13.34 -6.27
C ASP A 163 6.32 11.82 -6.28
N THR A 164 7.42 11.16 -6.63
CA THR A 164 7.51 9.68 -6.66
C THR A 164 7.30 9.02 -5.30
N ILE A 165 7.54 9.78 -4.21
CA ILE A 165 7.32 9.36 -2.82
C ILE A 165 5.82 9.45 -2.45
N ARG A 166 5.02 10.06 -3.32
CA ARG A 166 3.56 10.25 -3.17
C ARG A 166 2.79 9.53 -4.27
N TYR A 167 3.46 8.64 -5.00
CA TYR A 167 2.89 7.85 -6.07
C TYR A 167 1.91 6.84 -5.49
N THR A 168 0.68 6.86 -5.99
CA THR A 168 -0.43 6.08 -5.45
C THR A 168 -1.17 5.41 -6.59
N ASN A 169 -1.34 4.10 -6.48
CA ASN A 169 -2.25 3.34 -7.31
C ASN A 169 -3.64 3.35 -6.68
N ILE A 170 -4.70 3.46 -7.47
CA ILE A 170 -6.08 3.28 -7.01
C ILE A 170 -6.87 2.45 -8.01
N GLN A 171 -7.64 1.50 -7.50
CA GLN A 171 -8.59 0.71 -8.27
C GLN A 171 -10.00 0.90 -7.72
N LEU A 172 -10.89 1.38 -8.59
CA LEU A 172 -12.30 1.62 -8.29
C LEU A 172 -13.18 0.76 -9.21
N ILE A 173 -14.27 0.26 -8.66
CA ILE A 173 -15.29 -0.51 -9.38
C ILE A 173 -16.63 0.19 -9.13
N ASN A 174 -17.19 0.83 -10.15
CA ASN A 174 -18.52 1.45 -10.05
C ASN A 174 -19.59 0.36 -10.17
N THR A 175 -20.24 0.03 -9.06
CA THR A 175 -21.25 -1.03 -8.96
C THR A 175 -22.67 -0.52 -9.15
N ILE A 176 -22.86 0.77 -9.40
CA ILE A 176 -24.17 1.34 -9.74
C ILE A 176 -24.70 0.66 -11.01
N GLY A 177 -25.96 0.25 -10.98
CA GLY A 177 -26.63 -0.35 -12.14
C GLY A 177 -26.18 -1.78 -12.49
N VAL A 178 -25.20 -2.34 -11.77
CA VAL A 178 -24.78 -3.74 -11.87
C VAL A 178 -25.79 -4.62 -11.13
N ALA A 179 -26.25 -5.70 -11.75
CA ALA A 179 -27.19 -6.63 -11.13
C ALA A 179 -26.49 -7.44 -10.01
N GLU A 180 -27.22 -7.83 -8.95
CA GLU A 180 -26.63 -8.59 -7.83
C GLU A 180 -26.06 -9.94 -8.29
N GLU A 181 -26.71 -10.59 -9.25
CA GLU A 181 -26.21 -11.81 -9.87
C GLU A 181 -24.88 -11.61 -10.61
N ASP A 182 -24.58 -10.38 -11.03
CA ASP A 182 -23.36 -10.00 -11.76
C ASP A 182 -22.21 -9.57 -10.83
N LYS A 183 -22.51 -9.19 -9.57
CA LYS A 183 -21.51 -8.89 -8.51
C LYS A 183 -21.04 -10.17 -7.83
N ARG A 184 -19.74 -10.35 -7.61
CA ARG A 184 -19.21 -11.49 -6.84
C ARG A 184 -18.49 -11.05 -5.57
N GLU A 185 -17.89 -12.00 -4.87
CA GLU A 185 -17.66 -11.92 -3.43
C GLU A 185 -16.55 -10.93 -3.04
N CYS A 186 -15.57 -10.67 -3.91
CA CYS A 186 -14.62 -9.55 -3.78
C CYS A 186 -15.10 -8.28 -4.51
N LEU A 187 -16.39 -8.25 -4.85
CA LEU A 187 -17.08 -7.21 -5.62
C LEU A 187 -16.49 -6.98 -7.00
N GLU A 188 -15.83 -8.03 -7.50
CA GLU A 188 -15.54 -8.22 -8.91
C GLU A 188 -16.83 -8.52 -9.66
N CYS A 189 -16.84 -8.22 -10.95
CA CYS A 189 -17.97 -8.50 -11.81
C CYS A 189 -17.71 -9.67 -12.73
N TRP A 190 -18.78 -10.39 -13.09
CA TRP A 190 -18.72 -11.39 -14.14
C TRP A 190 -18.31 -10.77 -15.49
N CYS A 191 -17.01 -10.85 -15.81
CA CYS A 191 -16.49 -10.72 -17.17
C CYS A 191 -17.38 -11.45 -18.19
N LYS A 192 -17.38 -10.98 -19.44
CA LYS A 192 -17.74 -11.86 -20.58
C LYS A 192 -16.55 -12.74 -21.01
N ASP A 193 -15.32 -12.26 -20.81
CA ASP A 193 -14.13 -12.85 -21.46
C ASP A 193 -13.25 -13.75 -20.55
N LYS A 194 -13.37 -13.65 -19.22
CA LYS A 194 -12.64 -14.48 -18.22
C LYS A 194 -13.53 -14.75 -17.00
N LYS A 195 -14.33 -15.80 -17.05
CA LYS A 195 -15.45 -15.98 -16.11
C LYS A 195 -15.10 -16.56 -14.73
N ASP A 196 -13.86 -16.97 -14.47
CA ASP A 196 -13.54 -17.80 -13.30
C ASP A 196 -12.28 -17.46 -12.48
N HIS A 197 -11.58 -16.35 -12.77
CA HIS A 197 -10.45 -15.85 -11.96
C HIS A 197 -10.72 -14.43 -11.47
N GLY A 198 -10.44 -14.19 -10.19
CA GLY A 198 -10.30 -12.85 -9.61
C GLY A 198 -8.84 -12.42 -9.65
N SER A 199 -8.59 -11.12 -9.78
CA SER A 199 -7.23 -10.58 -9.83
C SER A 199 -7.23 -9.06 -9.64
N PHE A 200 -6.12 -8.52 -9.11
CA PHE A 200 -5.66 -7.13 -9.25
C PHE A 200 -5.93 -6.53 -10.66
N PHE A 201 -5.92 -7.37 -11.70
CA PHE A 201 -6.32 -7.02 -13.06
C PHE A 201 -7.79 -7.36 -13.37
N CYS A 202 -8.72 -6.89 -12.52
CA CYS A 202 -10.17 -7.14 -12.62
C CYS A 202 -10.75 -6.94 -14.04
N CYS A 203 -11.96 -7.47 -14.24
CA CYS A 203 -12.75 -7.32 -15.46
C CYS A 203 -13.01 -5.84 -15.83
N LYS A 204 -12.42 -5.36 -16.94
CA LYS A 204 -12.40 -3.94 -17.37
C LYS A 204 -13.69 -3.16 -17.11
N ASN A 205 -14.86 -3.72 -17.42
CA ASN A 205 -16.17 -3.13 -17.10
C ASN A 205 -17.16 -4.24 -16.70
N CYS A 206 -18.02 -3.93 -15.73
CA CYS A 206 -19.16 -4.73 -15.32
C CYS A 206 -20.35 -4.54 -16.29
N PRO A 207 -21.18 -5.58 -16.51
CA PRO A 207 -22.51 -5.38 -17.08
C PRO A 207 -23.35 -4.48 -16.17
N ALA A 208 -23.78 -3.32 -16.66
CA ALA A 208 -24.57 -2.37 -15.91
C ALA A 208 -25.65 -1.70 -16.78
N LYS A 209 -26.70 -1.21 -16.14
CA LYS A 209 -27.66 -0.30 -16.78
C LYS A 209 -26.98 1.05 -17.06
N ASP A 210 -27.26 1.61 -18.24
CA ASP A 210 -26.74 2.93 -18.62
C ASP A 210 -27.11 4.02 -17.61
N GLY A 211 -26.19 4.97 -17.41
CA GLY A 211 -26.40 6.14 -16.57
C GLY A 211 -25.30 7.19 -16.77
N PRO A 212 -25.40 8.34 -16.09
CA PRO A 212 -24.44 9.41 -16.22
C PRO A 212 -23.09 9.03 -15.60
N ALA A 213 -22.01 9.64 -16.09
CA ALA A 213 -20.73 9.60 -15.41
C ALA A 213 -20.77 10.47 -14.15
N VAL A 214 -20.12 10.01 -13.08
CA VAL A 214 -19.93 10.75 -11.84
C VAL A 214 -18.43 10.81 -11.57
N ASP A 215 -17.96 11.98 -11.13
CA ASP A 215 -16.56 12.15 -10.72
C ASP A 215 -16.40 11.71 -9.27
N TYR A 216 -15.36 10.92 -9.02
CA TYR A 216 -14.99 10.44 -7.70
C TYR A 216 -13.58 10.88 -7.32
N HIS A 217 -13.36 11.14 -6.03
CA HIS A 217 -12.07 11.54 -5.48
C HIS A 217 -11.72 10.71 -4.26
N LEU A 218 -10.44 10.33 -4.13
CA LEU A 218 -9.89 9.89 -2.86
C LEU A 218 -9.65 11.12 -1.97
N GLU A 219 -10.52 11.34 -1.00
CA GLU A 219 -10.34 12.34 0.04
C GLU A 219 -9.49 11.76 1.18
N TYR A 220 -8.53 12.54 1.69
CA TYR A 220 -7.79 12.17 2.89
C TYR A 220 -7.47 13.41 3.73
N ALA A 221 -7.47 13.25 5.05
CA ALA A 221 -7.05 14.30 5.98
C ALA A 221 -6.01 13.79 6.96
N VAL A 222 -5.01 14.60 7.26
CA VAL A 222 -3.98 14.27 8.24
C VAL A 222 -4.03 15.29 9.37
N THR A 223 -4.11 14.80 10.61
CA THR A 223 -3.85 15.60 11.81
C THR A 223 -2.48 15.23 12.35
N TYR A 224 -1.61 16.22 12.53
CA TYR A 224 -0.23 16.04 12.96
C TYR A 224 0.23 17.16 13.88
N ARG A 225 1.36 16.93 14.57
CA ARG A 225 2.06 17.98 15.33
C ARG A 225 3.56 17.98 15.05
N PRO A 226 4.24 19.13 15.12
CA PRO A 226 5.70 19.18 15.00
C PRO A 226 6.37 18.43 16.17
N ILE A 227 7.45 17.71 15.88
CA ILE A 227 8.32 17.10 16.89
C ILE A 227 9.53 18.04 17.09
N ALA A 228 9.87 18.30 18.36
CA ALA A 228 11.05 19.09 18.70
C ALA A 228 12.33 18.39 18.21
N LYS A 229 13.33 19.16 17.77
CA LYS A 229 14.58 18.60 17.20
C LYS A 229 15.36 17.74 18.20
N ASP A 230 15.22 18.02 19.49
CA ASP A 230 15.86 17.36 20.62
C ASP A 230 14.92 16.36 21.32
N ASP A 231 13.79 16.00 20.71
CA ASP A 231 12.89 15.02 21.29
C ASP A 231 13.56 13.65 21.39
N THR A 232 13.62 13.13 22.61
CA THR A 232 14.18 11.81 22.96
C THR A 232 13.11 10.86 23.49
N LYS A 233 11.87 11.33 23.59
CA LYS A 233 10.76 10.57 24.19
C LYS A 233 9.99 9.77 23.14
N THR A 234 9.89 10.29 21.92
CA THR A 234 9.14 9.64 20.85
C THR A 234 9.96 8.52 20.23
N LYS A 235 9.43 7.29 20.28
CA LYS A 235 9.95 6.15 19.54
C LYS A 235 9.29 6.09 18.17
N LYS A 236 10.06 6.30 17.11
CA LYS A 236 9.57 6.14 15.74
C LYS A 236 9.10 4.71 15.50
N VAL A 237 7.96 4.57 14.83
CA VAL A 237 7.44 3.31 14.32
C VAL A 237 7.81 3.13 12.85
N GLU A 238 8.16 1.90 12.49
CA GLU A 238 8.44 1.43 11.15
C GLU A 238 7.47 0.29 10.79
N PHE A 239 7.45 -0.12 9.53
CA PHE A 239 6.48 -1.09 9.04
C PHE A 239 7.17 -2.26 8.37
N ILE A 240 6.69 -3.45 8.67
CA ILE A 240 7.02 -4.70 7.99
C ILE A 240 5.71 -5.26 7.46
N GLY A 241 5.57 -5.41 6.14
CA GLY A 241 4.43 -6.08 5.55
C GLY A 241 4.71 -7.56 5.26
N PHE A 242 3.65 -8.34 5.31
CA PHE A 242 3.67 -9.75 4.97
C PHE A 242 2.57 -10.08 3.96
N ASP A 243 2.88 -11.01 3.07
CA ASP A 243 1.93 -11.58 2.13
C ASP A 243 1.91 -13.09 2.31
N ILE A 244 0.76 -13.63 2.76
CA ILE A 244 0.59 -15.05 3.02
C ILE A 244 0.66 -15.92 1.75
N THR A 245 0.59 -15.31 0.58
CA THR A 245 0.66 -15.99 -0.71
C THR A 245 2.10 -16.13 -1.23
N GLY A 246 3.08 -15.49 -0.57
CA GLY A 246 4.48 -15.53 -1.00
C GLY A 246 4.83 -14.56 -2.12
N GLY A 247 3.98 -13.55 -2.38
CA GLY A 247 4.20 -12.50 -3.37
C GLY A 247 3.16 -12.44 -4.49
N GLU A 248 2.17 -13.33 -4.47
CA GLU A 248 1.07 -13.34 -5.44
C GLU A 248 -0.04 -12.34 -5.09
N ILE A 249 0.01 -11.73 -3.89
CA ILE A 249 -0.91 -10.71 -3.34
C ILE A 249 -2.32 -11.24 -3.05
N GLU A 250 -2.88 -12.04 -3.95
CA GLU A 250 -4.24 -12.57 -3.93
C GLU A 250 -4.25 -14.10 -4.12
N TYR A 251 -5.36 -14.72 -3.72
CA TYR A 251 -5.62 -16.13 -4.01
C TYR A 251 -7.13 -16.41 -4.05
N ASP A 252 -7.51 -17.52 -4.67
CA ASP A 252 -8.90 -17.92 -4.80
C ASP A 252 -9.30 -19.00 -3.78
N ILE A 253 -10.53 -18.91 -3.29
CA ILE A 253 -11.28 -19.97 -2.59
C ILE A 253 -12.22 -20.61 -3.62
N LEU A 254 -11.75 -21.64 -4.31
CA LEU A 254 -12.41 -22.17 -5.52
C LEU A 254 -13.66 -23.02 -5.27
N ALA A 255 -13.87 -23.54 -4.06
CA ALA A 255 -15.00 -24.40 -3.73
C ALA A 255 -15.60 -24.07 -2.37
N SER A 256 -16.93 -24.04 -2.31
CA SER A 256 -17.65 -24.05 -1.04
C SER A 256 -17.34 -25.35 -0.29
N GLN A 257 -16.94 -25.22 0.96
CA GLN A 257 -16.75 -26.33 1.89
C GLN A 257 -18.00 -26.53 2.78
N GLY A 258 -19.09 -25.79 2.52
CA GLY A 258 -20.33 -25.81 3.29
C GLY A 258 -20.42 -24.71 4.36
N PRO A 259 -21.60 -24.47 4.93
CA PRO A 259 -21.81 -23.41 5.92
C PRO A 259 -20.93 -23.61 7.16
N ASN A 260 -20.53 -22.51 7.81
CA ASN A 260 -19.69 -22.51 9.02
C ASN A 260 -18.31 -23.16 8.85
N THR A 261 -17.78 -23.19 7.63
CA THR A 261 -16.42 -23.65 7.37
C THR A 261 -15.45 -22.48 7.24
N THR A 262 -14.22 -22.73 7.68
CA THR A 262 -13.12 -21.77 7.59
C THR A 262 -12.02 -22.36 6.72
N LEU A 263 -11.66 -21.65 5.65
CA LEU A 263 -10.41 -21.89 4.96
C LEU A 263 -9.31 -21.17 5.74
N ARG A 264 -8.29 -21.95 6.14
CA ARG A 264 -7.09 -21.43 6.79
C ARG A 264 -5.92 -21.53 5.82
N LYS A 265 -5.34 -20.39 5.48
CA LYS A 265 -4.04 -20.31 4.82
C LYS A 265 -2.97 -19.94 5.85
N THR A 266 -1.77 -20.49 5.68
CA THR A 266 -0.64 -20.23 6.59
C THR A 266 0.61 -19.93 5.80
N TYR A 267 1.45 -19.05 6.36
CA TYR A 267 2.77 -18.74 5.80
C TYR A 267 3.78 -18.58 6.93
N ASP A 268 4.86 -19.34 6.86
CA ASP A 268 5.95 -19.27 7.82
C ASP A 268 7.07 -18.41 7.26
N ALA A 269 7.64 -17.55 8.11
CA ALA A 269 8.72 -16.65 7.74
C ALA A 269 9.65 -16.40 8.93
N VAL A 270 10.80 -15.80 8.67
CA VAL A 270 11.58 -15.11 9.70
C VAL A 270 11.23 -13.62 9.60
N ILE A 271 10.81 -13.03 10.72
CA ILE A 271 10.19 -11.70 10.75
C ILE A 271 11.09 -10.60 10.18
N ASP A 272 12.40 -10.70 10.42
CA ASP A 272 13.43 -9.75 9.99
C ASP A 272 14.35 -10.30 8.89
N ASP A 273 13.97 -11.37 8.18
CA ASP A 273 14.83 -12.04 7.18
C ASP A 273 15.40 -11.09 6.12
N ARG A 274 14.56 -10.17 5.62
CA ARG A 274 14.95 -9.19 4.60
C ARG A 274 15.72 -7.99 5.16
N CYS A 275 15.67 -7.80 6.47
CA CYS A 275 16.34 -6.73 7.18
C CYS A 275 16.88 -7.24 8.52
N PRO A 276 17.88 -8.14 8.53
CA PRO A 276 18.31 -8.80 9.76
C PRO A 276 18.72 -7.78 10.82
N GLN A 277 18.08 -7.86 11.98
CA GLN A 277 18.37 -6.98 13.11
C GLN A 277 19.48 -7.60 13.96
N LYS A 278 20.15 -6.77 14.76
CA LYS A 278 21.16 -7.24 15.74
C LYS A 278 20.69 -7.12 17.17
N LYS A 279 19.57 -6.43 17.40
CA LYS A 279 19.01 -6.16 18.71
C LYS A 279 17.52 -6.51 18.71
N PRO A 280 16.97 -6.84 19.89
CA PRO A 280 15.54 -7.01 20.02
C PRO A 280 14.79 -5.73 19.63
N PHE A 281 13.62 -5.91 19.02
CA PHE A 281 12.70 -4.85 18.65
C PHE A 281 11.29 -5.21 19.08
N GLU A 282 10.34 -4.30 18.90
CA GLU A 282 9.01 -4.40 19.50
C GLU A 282 7.93 -4.35 18.42
N VAL A 283 7.06 -5.35 18.35
CA VAL A 283 5.80 -5.25 17.59
C VAL A 283 4.82 -4.46 18.44
N VAL A 284 4.34 -3.33 17.90
CA VAL A 284 3.45 -2.40 18.61
C VAL A 284 2.01 -2.46 18.10
N ARG A 285 1.82 -2.91 16.86
CA ARG A 285 0.51 -3.10 16.22
C ARG A 285 0.64 -4.02 15.01
N CYS A 286 -0.41 -4.76 14.68
CA CYS A 286 -0.59 -5.27 13.32
C CYS A 286 -1.99 -5.02 12.79
N ILE A 287 -2.09 -4.79 11.49
CA ILE A 287 -3.34 -4.55 10.78
C ILE A 287 -3.34 -5.46 9.57
N ALA A 288 -4.36 -6.29 9.45
CA ALA A 288 -4.57 -7.13 8.30
C ALA A 288 -5.25 -6.34 7.18
N HIS A 289 -5.13 -6.86 5.96
CA HIS A 289 -5.88 -6.42 4.81
C HIS A 289 -6.48 -7.68 4.16
N GLN A 290 -7.81 -7.77 4.24
CA GLN A 290 -8.60 -8.91 3.81
C GLN A 290 -9.92 -8.42 3.20
N HIS A 291 -10.31 -8.98 2.06
CA HIS A 291 -11.60 -8.75 1.41
C HIS A 291 -12.80 -9.40 2.13
N VAL A 292 -14.00 -9.14 1.62
CA VAL A 292 -15.27 -9.70 2.10
C VAL A 292 -15.21 -11.23 2.19
N GLY A 293 -15.76 -11.77 3.28
CA GLY A 293 -15.62 -13.18 3.67
C GLY A 293 -14.47 -13.43 4.63
N SER A 294 -13.65 -12.42 4.93
CA SER A 294 -12.61 -12.50 5.94
C SER A 294 -13.17 -12.84 7.33
N GLN A 295 -12.38 -13.55 8.12
CA GLN A 295 -12.71 -13.90 9.50
C GLN A 295 -11.70 -13.32 10.50
N CYS A 296 -10.40 -13.48 10.27
CA CYS A 296 -9.30 -12.84 11.02
C CYS A 296 -7.97 -13.17 10.35
N MET A 297 -6.93 -12.39 10.64
CA MET A 297 -5.54 -12.84 10.54
C MET A 297 -4.84 -12.82 11.89
N TYR A 298 -3.83 -13.68 12.02
CA TYR A 298 -3.03 -13.88 13.22
C TYR A 298 -1.56 -13.94 12.86
N MET A 299 -0.71 -13.49 13.78
CA MET A 299 0.73 -13.69 13.73
C MET A 299 1.19 -14.37 15.02
N TYR A 300 1.82 -15.53 14.88
CA TYR A 300 2.38 -16.32 15.98
C TYR A 300 3.90 -16.31 15.95
N ASN A 301 4.52 -16.30 17.12
CA ASN A 301 5.93 -16.62 17.32
C ASN A 301 6.06 -18.15 17.39
N LEU A 302 6.74 -18.76 16.43
CA LEU A 302 6.91 -20.22 16.34
C LEU A 302 7.97 -20.76 17.31
N ASP A 303 8.86 -19.91 17.80
CA ASP A 303 9.90 -20.31 18.76
C ASP A 303 9.35 -20.43 20.18
N LYS A 304 8.32 -19.63 20.50
CA LYS A 304 7.66 -19.59 21.82
C LYS A 304 6.24 -20.19 21.83
N ASP A 305 5.65 -20.43 20.66
CA ASP A 305 4.24 -20.80 20.49
C ASP A 305 3.27 -19.76 21.10
N GLU A 306 3.56 -18.47 20.86
CA GLU A 306 2.81 -17.34 21.42
C GLU A 306 2.15 -16.50 20.31
N LEU A 307 0.94 -15.99 20.57
CA LEU A 307 0.31 -15.00 19.69
C LEU A 307 1.01 -13.66 19.86
N ILE A 308 1.56 -13.12 18.76
CA ILE A 308 2.15 -11.77 18.72
C ILE A 308 1.03 -10.74 18.63
N CYS A 309 0.17 -10.87 17.63
CA CYS A 309 -0.95 -9.97 17.40
C CYS A 309 -1.99 -10.61 16.47
N LYS A 310 -3.20 -10.04 16.43
CA LYS A 310 -4.26 -10.44 15.50
C LYS A 310 -5.03 -9.23 15.02
N SER A 311 -5.59 -9.31 13.81
CA SER A 311 -6.42 -8.27 13.23
C SER A 311 -7.61 -8.91 12.52
N CYS A 312 -8.82 -8.51 12.92
CA CYS A 312 -10.07 -9.12 12.49
C CYS A 312 -10.98 -8.07 11.83
N PRO A 313 -11.86 -8.49 10.90
CA PRO A 313 -12.76 -7.58 10.22
C PRO A 313 -13.89 -7.10 11.12
N VAL A 314 -14.32 -5.88 10.85
CA VAL A 314 -15.57 -5.29 11.29
C VAL A 314 -16.40 -5.12 10.02
N TYR A 315 -17.56 -5.76 10.02
CA TYR A 315 -18.52 -5.63 8.93
C TYR A 315 -19.49 -4.50 9.23
N GLY A 316 -19.83 -3.73 8.19
CA GLY A 316 -20.90 -2.75 8.30
C GLY A 316 -22.25 -3.42 8.49
N THR A 317 -23.20 -2.67 9.04
CA THR A 317 -24.53 -3.16 9.43
C THR A 317 -25.69 -2.35 8.86
N GLU A 318 -25.42 -1.30 8.10
CA GLU A 318 -26.42 -0.37 7.61
C GLU A 318 -26.35 -0.24 6.08
N PRO A 319 -27.45 -0.55 5.35
CA PRO A 319 -27.47 -0.44 3.89
C PRO A 319 -27.21 1.00 3.42
N GLY A 320 -26.24 1.17 2.53
CA GLY A 320 -25.98 2.45 1.86
C GLY A 320 -25.41 3.56 2.76
N VAL A 321 -24.97 3.25 3.99
CA VAL A 321 -24.34 4.22 4.89
C VAL A 321 -22.82 4.21 4.71
N PRO A 322 -22.19 5.29 4.21
CA PRO A 322 -20.74 5.35 4.04
C PRO A 322 -19.99 5.10 5.36
N GLY A 323 -19.10 4.10 5.37
CA GLY A 323 -18.36 3.69 6.57
C GLY A 323 -19.09 2.69 7.48
N ASN A 324 -20.34 2.33 7.18
CA ASN A 324 -21.07 1.27 7.89
C ASN A 324 -21.85 0.37 6.93
N GLU A 325 -21.35 0.17 5.72
CA GLU A 325 -22.06 -0.52 4.64
C GLU A 325 -22.33 -2.00 4.97
N GLU A 326 -23.61 -2.37 5.03
CA GLU A 326 -24.04 -3.74 5.33
C GLU A 326 -23.35 -4.78 4.42
N GLY A 327 -22.68 -5.76 5.03
CA GLY A 327 -22.03 -6.87 4.32
C GLY A 327 -20.61 -6.59 3.81
N TYR A 328 -20.12 -5.36 3.96
CA TYR A 328 -18.75 -4.99 3.57
C TYR A 328 -17.82 -5.02 4.77
N VAL A 329 -16.55 -5.37 4.53
CA VAL A 329 -15.49 -5.13 5.52
C VAL A 329 -15.21 -3.63 5.52
N VAL A 330 -15.60 -2.95 6.58
CA VAL A 330 -15.44 -1.49 6.71
C VAL A 330 -14.25 -1.11 7.59
N LYS A 331 -13.79 -2.03 8.44
CA LYS A 331 -12.62 -1.82 9.31
C LYS A 331 -11.90 -3.15 9.56
N MET A 332 -10.57 -3.11 9.71
CA MET A 332 -9.81 -4.16 10.41
C MET A 332 -9.43 -3.68 11.82
N THR A 333 -9.49 -4.56 12.83
CA THR A 333 -9.13 -4.19 14.20
C THR A 333 -7.64 -3.87 14.31
N ASP A 334 -7.32 -2.84 15.08
CA ASP A 334 -5.94 -2.50 15.45
C ASP A 334 -5.39 -3.59 16.39
N GLY A 335 -4.54 -4.48 15.88
CA GLY A 335 -3.97 -5.59 16.61
C GLY A 335 -2.83 -5.16 17.53
N ASP A 336 -3.18 -4.47 18.63
CA ASP A 336 -2.23 -3.81 19.53
C ASP A 336 -1.83 -4.72 20.71
N PRO A 337 -0.68 -5.42 20.65
CA PRO A 337 -0.17 -6.13 21.82
C PRO A 337 0.05 -5.16 22.99
N SER A 338 -0.36 -5.59 24.19
CA SER A 338 -0.24 -4.80 25.40
C SER A 338 0.28 -5.68 26.55
N PRO A 339 1.55 -5.56 26.96
CA PRO A 339 2.58 -4.63 26.44
C PRO A 339 2.99 -4.92 24.98
N PRO A 340 3.72 -4.02 24.30
CA PRO A 340 4.33 -4.32 23.00
C PRO A 340 5.09 -5.65 23.04
N TYR A 341 5.00 -6.44 21.97
CA TYR A 341 5.58 -7.77 21.95
C TYR A 341 7.07 -7.67 21.56
N VAL A 342 7.96 -8.11 22.45
CA VAL A 342 9.41 -8.10 22.21
C VAL A 342 9.79 -9.27 21.30
N VAL A 343 10.48 -8.95 20.21
CA VAL A 343 10.93 -9.88 19.19
C VAL A 343 12.45 -9.96 19.21
N GLU A 344 12.98 -11.18 19.29
CA GLU A 344 14.41 -11.44 19.16
C GLU A 344 14.81 -11.51 17.67
N PRO A 345 16.02 -11.08 17.28
CA PRO A 345 16.49 -11.23 15.90
C PRO A 345 16.39 -12.67 15.40
N GLY A 346 15.93 -12.86 14.17
CA GLY A 346 15.75 -14.18 13.57
C GLY A 346 14.54 -14.97 14.07
N THR A 347 13.62 -14.35 14.82
CA THR A 347 12.40 -15.00 15.30
C THR A 347 11.60 -15.58 14.14
N ARG A 348 11.26 -16.88 14.24
CA ARG A 348 10.36 -17.53 13.29
C ARG A 348 8.92 -17.19 13.64
N ILE A 349 8.15 -16.83 12.61
CA ILE A 349 6.74 -16.48 12.75
C ILE A 349 5.86 -17.32 11.84
N ARG A 350 4.59 -17.48 12.22
CA ARG A 350 3.53 -18.01 11.39
C ARG A 350 2.42 -17.00 11.24
N LEU A 351 2.15 -16.60 10.00
CA LEU A 351 0.95 -15.89 9.63
C LEU A 351 -0.16 -16.89 9.36
N VAL A 352 -1.37 -16.55 9.80
CA VAL A 352 -2.58 -17.31 9.56
C VAL A 352 -3.63 -16.35 9.00
N SER A 353 -4.24 -16.70 7.89
CA SER A 353 -5.38 -15.97 7.30
C SER A 353 -6.57 -16.91 7.26
N ASP A 354 -7.62 -16.53 7.98
CA ASP A 354 -8.89 -17.25 8.03
C ASP A 354 -9.94 -16.50 7.20
N TYR A 355 -10.63 -17.27 6.37
CA TYR A 355 -11.75 -16.86 5.54
C TYR A 355 -12.91 -17.82 5.68
N SER A 356 -14.14 -17.32 5.56
CA SER A 356 -15.33 -18.14 5.38
C SER A 356 -15.22 -18.92 4.08
N ALA A 357 -15.23 -20.25 4.19
CA ALA A 357 -15.28 -21.19 3.06
C ALA A 357 -16.70 -21.63 2.73
N ALA A 358 -17.72 -20.94 3.27
CA ALA A 358 -19.11 -21.24 2.99
C ALA A 358 -19.48 -21.09 1.50
N GLU A 359 -18.74 -20.25 0.79
CA GLU A 359 -18.97 -19.89 -0.60
C GLU A 359 -17.64 -19.83 -1.34
N ARG A 360 -17.71 -19.93 -2.67
CA ARG A 360 -16.56 -19.61 -3.52
C ARG A 360 -16.23 -18.13 -3.36
N ARG A 361 -14.94 -17.77 -3.34
CA ARG A 361 -14.46 -16.38 -3.32
C ARG A 361 -13.25 -16.26 -4.22
N LEU A 362 -13.19 -15.22 -5.05
CA LEU A 362 -12.08 -15.00 -5.98
C LEU A 362 -11.30 -13.76 -5.57
N GLY A 363 -9.98 -13.75 -5.76
CA GLY A 363 -9.15 -12.58 -5.46
C GLY A 363 -9.22 -12.18 -3.98
N VAL A 364 -9.23 -13.14 -3.04
CA VAL A 364 -9.12 -12.80 -1.61
C VAL A 364 -7.68 -12.46 -1.26
N MET A 365 -7.48 -11.53 -0.33
CA MET A 365 -6.16 -11.06 0.10
C MET A 365 -5.78 -11.57 1.49
N GLY A 366 -4.49 -11.72 1.73
CA GLY A 366 -3.95 -12.17 3.01
C GLY A 366 -2.71 -11.38 3.38
N LEU A 367 -2.84 -10.06 3.39
CA LEU A 367 -1.76 -9.13 3.71
C LEU A 367 -1.81 -8.69 5.17
N MET A 368 -0.66 -8.47 5.78
CA MET A 368 -0.59 -7.91 7.14
C MET A 368 0.52 -6.87 7.24
N SER A 369 0.17 -5.66 7.67
CA SER A 369 1.11 -4.62 8.07
C SER A 369 1.43 -4.73 9.55
N VAL A 370 2.70 -4.92 9.89
CA VAL A 370 3.22 -5.01 11.25
C VAL A 370 4.00 -3.75 11.55
N TRP A 371 3.51 -3.02 12.54
CA TRP A 371 4.07 -1.78 13.04
C TRP A 371 5.10 -2.16 14.11
N VAL A 372 6.36 -1.74 13.94
CA VAL A 372 7.48 -2.10 14.82
C VAL A 372 8.24 -0.88 15.33
N GLY A 373 8.79 -0.96 16.54
CA GLY A 373 9.65 0.07 17.13
C GLY A 373 10.98 -0.50 17.59
N GLY A 374 12.02 0.34 17.62
CA GLY A 374 13.32 -0.03 18.17
C GLY A 374 14.23 -0.84 17.23
N LEU A 375 13.97 -0.81 15.92
CA LEU A 375 14.88 -1.40 14.92
C LEU A 375 16.27 -0.75 15.00
N ASP A 376 17.33 -1.55 14.91
CA ASP A 376 18.70 -1.04 14.83
C ASP A 376 19.10 -0.69 13.39
N LYS A 377 18.43 -1.29 12.40
CA LYS A 377 18.50 -0.93 10.99
C LYS A 377 17.09 -0.82 10.41
N PRO A 378 16.77 0.23 9.64
CA PRO A 378 15.46 0.35 8.99
C PRO A 378 15.13 -0.87 8.12
N CYS A 379 13.86 -1.28 8.16
CA CYS A 379 13.31 -2.32 7.31
C CYS A 379 12.52 -1.69 6.16
N THR A 380 12.75 -2.16 4.92
CA THR A 380 12.06 -1.68 3.72
C THR A 380 11.72 -2.85 2.80
N GLY A 381 10.84 -2.64 1.82
CA GLY A 381 10.56 -3.65 0.79
C GLY A 381 9.79 -4.88 1.24
N GLN A 382 9.17 -4.87 2.43
CA GLN A 382 8.44 -6.03 2.93
C GLN A 382 6.96 -5.93 2.53
N PHE A 383 6.69 -6.01 1.23
CA PHE A 383 5.62 -6.86 0.72
C PHE A 383 6.34 -7.83 -0.21
N GLY A 384 6.11 -9.13 -0.04
CA GLY A 384 6.97 -10.18 -0.58
C GLY A 384 7.25 -10.07 -2.07
N ALA A 385 8.31 -9.39 -2.49
CA ALA A 385 8.86 -9.56 -3.83
C ALA A 385 9.65 -10.87 -3.82
N SER A 386 9.01 -11.98 -4.20
CA SER A 386 9.73 -13.20 -4.62
C SER A 386 9.42 -13.60 -6.08
N ALA A 387 8.46 -12.96 -6.75
CA ALA A 387 8.08 -13.31 -8.13
C ALA A 387 8.57 -12.33 -9.23
N MET A 388 8.97 -11.09 -8.91
CA MET A 388 9.38 -10.14 -9.97
C MET A 388 10.83 -10.28 -10.45
N ALA A 389 11.66 -11.07 -9.76
CA ALA A 389 13.06 -11.32 -10.17
C ALA A 389 13.19 -12.24 -11.41
N SER A 390 12.08 -12.77 -11.93
CA SER A 390 12.06 -13.70 -13.08
C SER A 390 11.35 -13.19 -14.32
N MET A 391 10.89 -11.92 -14.36
CA MET A 391 10.43 -11.34 -15.61
C MET A 391 11.64 -10.92 -16.47
N PRO A 392 11.84 -11.50 -17.66
CA PRO A 392 12.88 -11.02 -18.55
C PRO A 392 12.57 -9.57 -18.91
N MET A 393 13.51 -8.65 -18.64
CA MET A 393 13.43 -7.30 -19.16
C MET A 393 13.25 -7.39 -20.68
N PRO A 394 12.23 -6.74 -21.28
CA PRO A 394 12.18 -6.64 -22.72
C PRO A 394 13.43 -5.87 -23.14
N ALA A 395 14.26 -6.53 -23.97
CA ALA A 395 15.40 -5.89 -24.58
C ALA A 395 14.92 -4.59 -25.23
N THR A 396 15.56 -3.48 -24.88
CA THR A 396 15.32 -2.16 -25.45
C THR A 396 15.33 -2.25 -26.97
N ALA A 397 14.14 -2.26 -27.58
CA ALA A 397 13.99 -1.97 -28.98
C ALA A 397 14.22 -0.46 -29.11
N ALA A 398 15.40 -0.08 -29.59
CA ALA A 398 15.67 1.28 -30.02
C ALA A 398 14.61 1.65 -31.07
N ILE A 399 13.73 2.57 -30.73
CA ILE A 399 12.82 3.21 -31.67
C ILE A 399 13.67 4.21 -32.46
N GLU A 400 14.28 3.75 -33.55
CA GLU A 400 14.82 4.65 -34.57
C GLU A 400 13.68 5.15 -35.45
N HIS A 401 13.42 6.46 -35.39
CA HIS A 401 12.57 7.16 -36.34
C HIS A 401 13.20 7.13 -37.74
N PRO A 402 12.48 6.68 -38.80
CA PRO A 402 13.04 6.69 -40.14
C PRO A 402 12.79 8.05 -40.80
N LEU A 403 13.86 8.81 -41.03
CA LEU A 403 13.88 9.87 -42.06
C LEU A 403 14.68 9.36 -43.27
N LYS A 404 13.98 9.37 -44.41
CA LYS A 404 14.38 8.83 -45.72
C LYS A 404 15.55 9.60 -46.36
N SER A 405 16.49 8.87 -46.97
CA SER A 405 17.01 9.06 -48.35
C SER A 405 18.14 8.05 -48.61
N GLY A 406 17.92 6.99 -49.41
CA GLY A 406 18.42 6.93 -50.80
C GLY A 406 19.97 6.91 -50.88
N ILE A 407 20.70 5.89 -50.42
CA ILE A 407 20.85 4.49 -50.92
C ILE A 407 21.59 4.41 -52.28
N TYR A 408 22.84 3.90 -52.28
CA TYR A 408 23.54 3.34 -53.46
C TYR A 408 24.67 2.34 -53.05
N VAL A 409 25.78 2.23 -53.81
CA VAL A 409 26.84 1.20 -53.74
C VAL A 409 28.22 1.80 -54.06
N ALA A 410 29.25 1.21 -53.45
CA ALA A 410 30.71 1.43 -53.51
C ALA A 410 31.27 2.33 -52.40
#